data_AF-A0A2E5VLA2-F1
#
_entry.id   AF-A0A2E5VLA2-F1
#
_cell.length_a   1.000
_cell.length_b   1.000
_cell.length_c   1.000
_cell.angle_alpha   90.00
_cell.angle_beta   90.00
_cell.angle_gamma   90.00
#
_symmetry.space_group_name_H-M   'P 1'
#
loop_
_entity.id
_entity.type
_entity.pdbx_description
1 polymer ?
#
loop_
_entity_poly.entity_id
_entity_poly.type
_entity_poly.pdbx_seq_one_letter_code
_entity_poly.pdbx_strand_id
1 'polypeptide(L)'
;MVFNPPFGQSNRLTMRSLIALVVLGFSSCSQEVSEPTPRRQNYQEPPEQVVKLAAEADARDGSLWSNEIDAGRHEAVIVDLWDRVRAAPDAYAVLRDFPFQAIHVGQLGPREELENGVFRTRLEPESDEKSLDRKKWSELLLFLQGRGFVLAQSEWHHASFVPAKDGRPASSEVVFEAHWIQPRAPIHMLVVEGTLRIVWKSEPPKSSVAKPEILSIHTESLALVEREGQLGFARVFHGKPPQQSTGEFEYAPVIVNDLDGDGLPEIVLGATNTVMWNRGGFRFESQRLLANQVTLRNSGTIADFDGDGLVDLLGVKPDGAAVLVSGDKTGRFRGEHRRPWDVLTRRASAMTCGDVDSDGDLDVWLSQYQPPYVQGQMPTPFYDANDGQPSYLFINDGRGNFTDGTEAAGLSAKRHRRTYSNSFVDLDEDG
;
A
#
# COMPACT_ATOMS: atom_id res chain seq x y z
N MET A 1 49.74 -17.63 -29.66
CA MET A 1 50.40 -16.81 -28.62
C MET A 1 49.93 -15.39 -28.84
N VAL A 2 49.12 -14.77 -28.00
CA VAL A 2 49.20 -14.67 -26.55
C VAL A 2 47.82 -14.93 -25.94
N PHE A 3 47.76 -15.91 -25.03
CA PHE A 3 46.68 -16.13 -24.09
C PHE A 3 46.72 -15.01 -23.04
N ASN A 4 45.60 -14.34 -22.79
CA ASN A 4 45.38 -13.57 -21.56
C ASN A 4 44.07 -14.08 -20.93
N PRO A 5 44.10 -14.64 -19.70
CA PRO A 5 42.93 -15.20 -19.04
C PRO A 5 42.04 -14.10 -18.46
N PRO A 6 40.72 -14.31 -18.31
CA PRO A 6 39.89 -13.41 -17.53
C PRO A 6 40.09 -13.72 -16.04
N PHE A 7 40.93 -12.95 -15.36
CA PHE A 7 40.85 -12.81 -13.91
C PHE A 7 39.78 -11.78 -13.58
N GLY A 8 38.74 -12.20 -12.86
CA GLY A 8 37.68 -11.30 -12.41
C GLY A 8 36.44 -11.96 -11.84
N GLN A 9 36.49 -13.20 -11.32
CA GLN A 9 35.50 -13.64 -10.35
C GLN A 9 35.73 -12.86 -9.05
N SER A 10 35.16 -11.65 -8.95
CA SER A 10 35.12 -10.93 -7.69
C SER A 10 34.16 -11.65 -6.74
N ASN A 11 34.67 -12.09 -5.59
CA ASN A 11 33.94 -12.53 -4.40
C ASN A 11 32.45 -12.12 -4.34
N ARG A 12 31.57 -12.91 -4.96
CA ARG A 12 30.13 -12.81 -4.74
C ARG A 12 29.79 -13.67 -3.53
N LEU A 13 30.06 -13.15 -2.33
CA LEU A 13 29.43 -13.68 -1.13
C LEU A 13 27.97 -13.24 -1.15
N THR A 14 27.09 -14.13 -1.62
CA THR A 14 25.62 -13.98 -1.52
C THR A 14 25.18 -14.00 -0.05
N MET A 15 24.03 -13.42 0.31
CA MET A 15 23.48 -13.46 1.68
C MET A 15 23.37 -14.90 2.23
N ARG A 16 23.22 -15.87 1.32
CA ARG A 16 23.31 -17.32 1.59
C ARG A 16 24.61 -17.72 2.30
N SER A 17 25.74 -17.14 1.90
CA SER A 17 27.06 -17.41 2.50
C SER A 17 27.19 -16.83 3.90
N LEU A 18 26.39 -15.82 4.26
CA LEU A 18 26.44 -15.14 5.55
C LEU A 18 25.56 -15.81 6.61
N ILE A 19 24.33 -16.20 6.26
CA ILE A 19 23.49 -17.04 7.14
C ILE A 19 24.25 -18.33 7.48
N ALA A 20 25.08 -18.85 6.57
CA ALA A 20 25.99 -19.96 6.83
C ALA A 20 27.20 -19.60 7.73
N LEU A 21 27.67 -18.35 7.73
CA LEU A 21 28.87 -17.89 8.45
C LEU A 21 28.59 -17.49 9.90
N VAL A 22 27.43 -16.87 10.17
CA VAL A 22 26.95 -16.51 11.53
C VAL A 22 26.75 -17.74 12.43
N VAL A 23 26.68 -18.93 11.83
CA VAL A 23 26.50 -20.21 12.54
C VAL A 23 27.79 -20.67 13.24
N LEU A 24 28.98 -20.16 12.89
CA LEU A 24 30.28 -20.76 13.27
C LEU A 24 31.28 -19.83 14.00
N GLY A 25 30.95 -19.26 15.17
CA GLY A 25 31.95 -19.14 16.26
C GLY A 25 32.09 -17.86 17.11
N PHE A 26 32.28 -18.14 18.41
CA PHE A 26 33.06 -17.46 19.49
C PHE A 26 32.56 -16.22 20.28
N SER A 27 32.74 -16.32 21.61
CA SER A 27 32.40 -15.48 22.81
C SER A 27 33.04 -14.06 22.85
N SER A 28 32.86 -13.10 23.79
CA SER A 28 32.33 -12.99 25.17
C SER A 28 32.10 -11.50 25.59
N CYS A 29 31.20 -11.25 26.57
CA CYS A 29 31.09 -10.19 27.64
C CYS A 29 31.30 -8.67 27.34
N SER A 30 30.66 -7.68 27.99
CA SER A 30 29.47 -7.46 28.85
C SER A 30 29.58 -6.01 29.42
N GLN A 31 28.49 -5.21 29.50
CA GLN A 31 28.04 -4.39 30.66
C GLN A 31 27.08 -3.25 30.29
N GLU A 32 26.12 -3.02 31.18
CA GLU A 32 24.93 -2.16 31.09
C GLU A 32 25.18 -0.71 31.59
N VAL A 33 24.32 0.22 31.15
CA VAL A 33 24.19 1.58 31.69
C VAL A 33 22.71 1.88 31.96
N SER A 34 22.42 2.48 33.13
CA SER A 34 21.10 2.81 33.66
C SER A 34 20.57 4.17 33.20
N GLU A 35 19.26 4.30 33.03
CA GLU A 35 18.56 5.58 32.81
C GLU A 35 17.58 5.98 33.95
N PRO A 36 17.24 7.28 34.08
CA PRO A 36 16.60 7.85 35.26
C PRO A 36 15.07 7.97 35.20
N THR A 37 14.49 8.10 36.39
CA THR A 37 13.05 8.10 36.73
C THR A 37 12.29 9.35 36.27
N PRO A 38 11.07 9.23 35.69
CA PRO A 38 10.21 10.38 35.39
C PRO A 38 9.34 10.83 36.58
N ARG A 39 9.08 12.13 36.63
CA ARG A 39 8.27 12.83 37.64
C ARG A 39 6.76 12.61 37.42
N ARG A 40 6.04 12.35 38.51
CA ARG A 40 4.57 12.24 38.56
C ARG A 40 3.89 13.60 38.36
N GLN A 41 2.88 13.66 37.49
CA GLN A 41 1.88 14.73 37.45
C GLN A 41 0.56 14.22 38.04
N ASN A 42 -0.10 15.10 38.80
CA ASN A 42 -1.34 14.82 39.53
C ASN A 42 -2.53 14.75 38.56
N TYR A 43 -3.19 13.60 38.50
CA TYR A 43 -4.48 13.41 37.83
C TYR A 43 -5.63 13.63 38.82
N GLN A 44 -6.67 14.35 38.38
CA GLN A 44 -7.95 14.43 39.09
C GLN A 44 -8.76 13.15 38.87
N GLU A 45 -9.45 12.68 39.91
CA GLU A 45 -10.21 11.43 39.87
C GLU A 45 -11.44 11.52 38.94
N PRO A 46 -11.74 10.45 38.19
CA PRO A 46 -12.84 10.42 37.22
C PRO A 46 -14.22 10.32 37.90
N PRO A 47 -15.30 10.76 37.22
CA PRO A 47 -16.68 10.70 37.74
C PRO A 47 -17.17 9.26 38.01
N GLU A 48 -18.03 9.07 39.01
CA GLU A 48 -18.53 7.76 39.47
C GLU A 48 -19.16 6.86 38.39
N GLN A 49 -19.80 7.43 37.36
CA GLN A 49 -20.34 6.65 36.22
C GLN A 49 -19.23 6.00 35.38
N VAL A 50 -18.10 6.67 35.23
CA VAL A 50 -16.91 6.14 34.55
C VAL A 50 -16.28 5.03 35.40
N VAL A 51 -16.25 5.20 36.72
CA VAL A 51 -15.78 4.17 37.67
C VAL A 51 -16.65 2.92 37.62
N LYS A 52 -17.97 3.07 37.49
CA LYS A 52 -18.90 1.94 37.40
C LYS A 52 -18.81 1.20 36.06
N LEU A 53 -18.73 1.92 34.95
CA LEU A 53 -18.50 1.32 33.63
C LEU A 53 -17.13 0.66 33.53
N ALA A 54 -16.09 1.25 34.16
CA ALA A 54 -14.78 0.63 34.30
C ALA A 54 -14.86 -0.66 35.13
N ALA A 55 -15.56 -0.67 36.26
CA ALA A 55 -15.73 -1.88 37.07
C ALA A 55 -16.51 -2.99 36.34
N GLU A 56 -17.50 -2.64 35.52
CA GLU A 56 -18.24 -3.59 34.68
C GLU A 56 -17.39 -4.10 33.49
N ALA A 57 -16.51 -3.26 32.94
CA ALA A 57 -15.51 -3.67 31.95
C ALA A 57 -14.45 -4.59 32.59
N ASP A 58 -13.88 -4.22 33.73
CA ASP A 58 -12.91 -5.01 34.50
C ASP A 58 -13.45 -6.41 34.84
N ALA A 59 -14.75 -6.51 35.17
CA ALA A 59 -15.41 -7.79 35.43
C ALA A 59 -15.58 -8.66 34.17
N ARG A 60 -15.81 -8.05 32.99
CA ARG A 60 -15.87 -8.75 31.70
C ARG A 60 -14.49 -9.13 31.19
N ASP A 61 -13.49 -8.29 31.42
CA ASP A 61 -12.08 -8.52 31.13
C ASP A 61 -11.53 -9.69 31.96
N GLY A 62 -11.97 -9.82 33.21
CA GLY A 62 -11.61 -10.94 34.08
C GLY A 62 -12.25 -12.29 33.74
N SER A 63 -13.19 -12.37 32.79
CA SER A 63 -13.97 -13.59 32.53
C SER A 63 -14.08 -13.99 31.06
N LEU A 64 -14.70 -13.16 30.21
CA LEU A 64 -14.96 -13.50 28.82
C LEU A 64 -13.81 -13.10 27.89
N TRP A 65 -13.17 -11.97 28.19
CA TRP A 65 -12.12 -11.37 27.35
C TRP A 65 -10.72 -11.60 27.91
N SER A 66 -10.55 -12.42 28.94
CA SER A 66 -9.23 -12.62 29.58
C SER A 66 -8.16 -13.08 28.58
N ASN A 67 -8.54 -13.91 27.61
CA ASN A 67 -7.65 -14.36 26.54
C ASN A 67 -7.38 -13.27 25.51
N GLU A 68 -8.35 -12.41 25.22
CA GLU A 68 -8.20 -11.27 24.28
C GLU A 68 -7.30 -10.18 24.88
N ILE A 69 -7.49 -9.88 26.16
CA ILE A 69 -6.64 -8.96 26.92
C ILE A 69 -5.22 -9.52 27.00
N ASP A 70 -5.05 -10.81 27.27
CA ASP A 70 -3.74 -11.44 27.28
C ASP A 70 -3.10 -11.42 25.88
N ALA A 71 -3.86 -11.72 24.83
CA ALA A 71 -3.39 -11.59 23.45
C ALA A 71 -2.90 -10.16 23.16
N GLY A 72 -3.68 -9.13 23.53
CA GLY A 72 -3.32 -7.72 23.34
C GLY A 72 -2.06 -7.31 24.11
N ARG A 73 -1.80 -7.89 25.29
CA ARG A 73 -0.54 -7.66 26.03
C ARG A 73 0.68 -8.22 25.30
N HIS A 74 0.53 -9.39 24.67
CA HIS A 74 1.58 -10.01 23.87
C HIS A 74 1.77 -9.26 22.55
N GLU A 75 0.68 -8.84 21.91
CA GLU A 75 0.68 -7.97 20.72
C GLU A 75 1.44 -6.67 20.98
N ALA A 76 1.21 -6.03 22.13
CA ALA A 76 1.85 -4.77 22.50
C ALA A 76 3.40 -4.82 22.55
N VAL A 77 4.01 -6.00 22.66
CA VAL A 77 5.47 -6.17 22.53
C VAL A 77 5.92 -5.98 21.08
N ILE A 78 5.14 -6.50 20.13
CA ILE A 78 5.42 -6.45 18.70
C ILE A 78 5.08 -5.08 18.13
N VAL A 79 3.95 -4.50 18.53
CA VAL A 79 3.58 -3.13 18.17
C VAL A 79 4.64 -2.13 18.66
N ASP A 80 5.14 -2.29 19.88
CA ASP A 80 6.21 -1.42 20.41
C ASP A 80 7.53 -1.57 19.65
N LEU A 81 7.91 -2.81 19.28
CA LEU A 81 9.04 -3.03 18.40
C LEU A 81 8.85 -2.28 17.07
N TRP A 82 7.69 -2.47 16.44
CA TRP A 82 7.39 -1.87 15.14
C TRP A 82 7.38 -0.35 15.20
N ASP A 83 6.74 0.24 16.21
CA ASP A 83 6.73 1.68 16.47
C ASP A 83 8.14 2.23 16.63
N ARG A 84 8.98 1.56 17.43
CA ARG A 84 10.37 1.97 17.65
C ARG A 84 11.21 1.85 16.38
N VAL A 85 11.04 0.79 15.59
CA VAL A 85 11.75 0.62 14.31
C VAL A 85 11.39 1.76 13.34
N ARG A 86 10.12 2.16 13.28
CA ARG A 86 9.66 3.26 12.42
C ARG A 86 10.11 4.64 12.90
N ALA A 87 10.16 4.85 14.22
CA ALA A 87 10.47 6.15 14.80
C ALA A 87 11.98 6.40 14.99
N ALA A 88 12.77 5.35 15.17
CA ALA A 88 14.19 5.48 15.48
C ALA A 88 15.01 5.90 14.26
N PRO A 89 15.99 6.82 14.42
CA PRO A 89 16.96 7.13 13.37
C PRO A 89 17.84 5.93 12.96
N ASP A 90 18.10 5.01 13.90
CA ASP A 90 18.83 3.76 13.65
C ASP A 90 17.93 2.56 13.98
N ALA A 91 17.17 2.11 12.98
CA ALA A 91 16.34 0.91 13.08
C ALA A 91 17.15 -0.36 13.41
N TYR A 92 18.41 -0.45 12.96
CA TYR A 92 19.25 -1.60 13.27
C TYR A 92 19.57 -1.67 14.76
N ALA A 93 19.79 -0.53 15.44
CA ALA A 93 19.98 -0.51 16.89
C ALA A 93 18.74 -1.08 17.61
N VAL A 94 17.53 -0.65 17.21
CA VAL A 94 16.28 -1.17 17.81
C VAL A 94 16.15 -2.69 17.62
N LEU A 95 16.36 -3.19 16.39
CA LEU A 95 16.31 -4.62 16.10
C LEU A 95 17.41 -5.39 16.86
N ARG A 96 18.61 -4.83 16.96
CA ARG A 96 19.71 -5.40 17.75
C ARG A 96 19.40 -5.44 19.23
N ASP A 97 18.65 -4.49 19.77
CA ASP A 97 18.35 -4.40 21.21
C ASP A 97 17.07 -5.16 21.62
N PHE A 98 16.30 -5.66 20.64
CA PHE A 98 15.04 -6.35 20.89
C PHE A 98 15.23 -7.62 21.74
N PRO A 99 14.57 -7.74 22.91
CA PRO A 99 14.86 -8.82 23.86
C PRO A 99 14.26 -10.17 23.44
N PHE A 100 15.11 -11.19 23.34
CA PHE A 100 14.76 -12.61 23.15
C PHE A 100 15.91 -13.48 23.66
N GLN A 101 15.67 -14.78 23.93
CA GLN A 101 16.79 -15.68 24.27
C GLN A 101 17.42 -16.31 23.01
N ALA A 102 16.59 -16.84 22.11
CA ALA A 102 17.04 -17.47 20.88
C ALA A 102 16.03 -17.27 19.74
N ILE A 103 16.55 -17.16 18.52
CA ILE A 103 15.78 -17.27 17.27
C ILE A 103 16.19 -18.58 16.60
N HIS A 104 15.22 -19.44 16.32
CA HIS A 104 15.39 -20.69 15.60
C HIS A 104 15.04 -20.45 14.14
N VAL A 105 16.03 -20.63 13.27
CA VAL A 105 15.90 -20.40 11.83
C VAL A 105 16.09 -21.71 11.09
N GLY A 106 15.22 -21.98 10.13
CA GLY A 106 15.32 -23.15 9.23
C GLY A 106 16.56 -23.12 8.33
N GLN A 107 16.71 -24.14 7.50
CA GLN A 107 17.82 -24.20 6.53
C GLN A 107 17.42 -23.53 5.22
N LEU A 108 18.34 -22.81 4.57
CA LEU A 108 18.08 -22.22 3.25
C LEU A 108 17.83 -23.33 2.22
N GLY A 109 16.65 -23.33 1.63
CA GLY A 109 16.28 -24.20 0.51
C GLY A 109 16.89 -23.74 -0.83
N PRO A 110 16.45 -24.31 -1.96
CA PRO A 110 16.92 -23.89 -3.28
C PRO A 110 16.51 -22.45 -3.62
N ARG A 111 17.28 -21.83 -4.53
CA ARG A 111 16.99 -20.48 -5.03
C ARG A 111 16.23 -20.64 -6.33
N GLU A 112 15.01 -20.14 -6.34
CA GLU A 112 14.09 -20.12 -7.47
C GLU A 112 14.21 -18.77 -8.19
N GLU A 113 14.22 -18.79 -9.52
CA GLU A 113 14.10 -17.59 -10.34
C GLU A 113 12.63 -17.37 -10.69
N LEU A 114 12.13 -16.17 -10.43
CA LEU A 114 10.80 -15.68 -10.79
C LEU A 114 10.93 -14.71 -11.98
N GLU A 115 9.81 -14.13 -12.41
CA GLU A 115 9.81 -13.13 -13.48
C GLU A 115 10.62 -11.87 -13.12
N ASN A 116 11.04 -11.13 -14.15
CA ASN A 116 11.68 -9.81 -14.02
C ASN A 116 12.97 -9.78 -13.16
N GLY A 117 13.72 -10.89 -13.17
CA GLY A 117 15.00 -11.02 -12.47
C GLY A 117 14.87 -11.07 -10.94
N VAL A 118 13.69 -11.43 -10.45
CA VAL A 118 13.43 -11.66 -9.02
C VAL A 118 13.86 -13.09 -8.67
N PHE A 119 14.48 -13.27 -7.52
CA PHE A 119 14.84 -14.58 -7.00
C PHE A 119 14.22 -14.80 -5.63
N ARG A 120 13.70 -16.00 -5.39
CA ARG A 120 13.13 -16.39 -4.09
C ARG A 120 13.88 -17.56 -3.51
N THR A 121 14.22 -17.49 -2.23
CA THR A 121 14.74 -18.62 -1.45
C THR A 121 13.84 -18.83 -0.25
N ARG A 122 13.20 -20.01 -0.16
CA ARG A 122 12.44 -20.40 1.03
C ARG A 122 13.36 -21.08 2.03
N LEU A 123 13.06 -20.94 3.31
CA LEU A 123 13.68 -21.75 4.36
C LEU A 123 12.87 -23.03 4.54
N GLU A 124 13.57 -24.16 4.55
CA GLU A 124 13.01 -25.48 4.78
C GLU A 124 12.69 -25.65 6.28
N PRO A 125 11.48 -26.10 6.64
CA PRO A 125 11.15 -26.42 8.01
C PRO A 125 11.93 -27.64 8.54
N GLU A 126 12.34 -27.56 9.80
CA GLU A 126 12.48 -28.68 10.73
C GLU A 126 13.61 -29.72 10.60
N SER A 127 14.38 -29.84 9.50
CA SER A 127 15.40 -30.92 9.48
C SER A 127 16.71 -30.62 10.21
N ASP A 128 17.07 -29.34 10.41
CA ASP A 128 18.30 -28.89 11.10
C ASP A 128 18.18 -27.41 11.55
N GLU A 129 17.23 -27.08 12.45
CA GLU A 129 17.06 -25.71 12.96
C GLU A 129 18.33 -25.18 13.62
N LYS A 130 18.75 -23.96 13.24
CA LYS A 130 19.91 -23.29 13.82
C LYS A 130 19.46 -22.20 14.76
N SER A 131 20.03 -22.21 15.97
CA SER A 131 19.78 -21.18 16.96
C SER A 131 20.72 -19.98 16.77
N LEU A 132 20.12 -18.81 16.56
CA LEU A 132 20.76 -17.51 16.62
C LEU A 132 20.54 -16.92 18.02
N ASP A 133 21.62 -16.80 18.77
CA ASP A 133 21.62 -16.02 20.00
C ASP A 133 21.69 -14.51 19.71
N ARG A 134 21.60 -13.71 20.77
CA ARG A 134 21.65 -12.24 20.69
C ARG A 134 22.92 -11.72 20.02
N LYS A 135 24.06 -12.39 20.19
CA LYS A 135 25.33 -11.97 19.60
C LYS A 135 25.32 -12.21 18.10
N LYS A 136 24.95 -13.42 17.67
CA LYS A 136 24.84 -13.81 16.25
C LYS A 136 23.84 -12.95 15.50
N TRP A 137 22.69 -12.65 16.11
CA TRP A 137 21.70 -11.73 15.57
C TRP A 137 22.28 -10.33 15.37
N SER A 138 22.98 -9.82 16.38
CA SER A 138 23.63 -8.51 16.31
C SER A 138 24.67 -8.43 15.19
N GLU A 139 25.49 -9.47 15.04
CA GLU A 139 26.49 -9.58 13.97
C GLU A 139 25.85 -9.62 12.57
N LEU A 140 24.75 -10.36 12.40
CA LEU A 140 23.98 -10.40 11.15
C LEU A 140 23.50 -9.00 10.76
N LEU A 141 22.90 -8.28 11.70
CA LEU A 141 22.38 -6.93 11.48
C LEU A 141 23.50 -5.92 11.20
N LEU A 142 24.60 -5.98 11.95
CA LEU A 142 25.79 -5.14 11.69
C LEU A 142 26.42 -5.42 10.33
N PHE A 143 26.41 -6.67 9.88
CA PHE A 143 26.89 -7.01 8.54
C PHE A 143 26.02 -6.36 7.46
N LEU A 144 24.69 -6.50 7.55
CA LEU A 144 23.76 -5.88 6.60
C LEU A 144 23.95 -4.36 6.57
N GLN A 145 24.00 -3.73 7.75
CA GLN A 145 24.26 -2.30 7.90
C GLN A 145 25.62 -1.90 7.31
N GLY A 146 26.68 -2.65 7.59
CA GLY A 146 28.04 -2.40 7.09
C GLY A 146 28.20 -2.60 5.58
N ARG A 147 27.31 -3.38 4.95
CA ARG A 147 27.20 -3.49 3.49
C ARG A 147 26.40 -2.36 2.86
N GLY A 148 25.81 -1.47 3.66
CA GLY A 148 25.02 -0.35 3.20
C GLY A 148 23.57 -0.70 2.87
N PHE A 149 23.06 -1.84 3.35
CA PHE A 149 21.63 -2.08 3.33
C PHE A 149 20.94 -1.20 4.37
N VAL A 150 19.88 -0.53 3.96
CA VAL A 150 19.02 0.29 4.81
C VAL A 150 17.68 -0.41 4.91
N LEU A 151 17.14 -0.57 6.12
CA LEU A 151 15.76 -1.03 6.30
C LEU A 151 14.83 0.10 5.82
N ALA A 152 14.18 -0.11 4.68
CA ALA A 152 13.32 0.88 4.02
C ALA A 152 11.88 0.84 4.57
N GLN A 153 11.40 -0.35 4.91
CA GLN A 153 10.07 -0.58 5.49
C GLN A 153 10.10 -1.89 6.29
N SER A 154 9.19 -1.99 7.27
CA SER A 154 8.78 -3.27 7.84
C SER A 154 7.33 -3.20 8.27
N GLU A 155 6.66 -4.34 8.27
CA GLU A 155 5.29 -4.57 8.73
C GLU A 155 5.23 -5.83 9.60
N TRP A 156 4.42 -5.78 10.64
CA TRP A 156 4.32 -6.84 11.65
C TRP A 156 2.86 -6.96 12.08
N HIS A 157 2.30 -8.16 11.95
CA HIS A 157 0.91 -8.45 12.26
C HIS A 157 0.82 -9.63 13.22
N HIS A 158 0.21 -9.39 14.39
CA HIS A 158 -0.09 -10.46 15.32
C HIS A 158 -1.32 -11.23 14.82
N ALA A 159 -1.09 -12.37 14.17
CA ALA A 159 -2.11 -13.11 13.45
C ALA A 159 -2.94 -14.01 14.36
N SER A 160 -2.31 -14.62 15.37
CA SER A 160 -3.03 -15.45 16.35
C SER A 160 -2.29 -15.56 17.69
N PHE A 161 -3.04 -15.95 18.72
CA PHE A 161 -2.54 -16.16 20.07
C PHE A 161 -3.09 -17.45 20.67
N VAL A 162 -2.20 -18.23 21.28
CA VAL A 162 -2.53 -19.43 22.03
C VAL A 162 -2.13 -19.20 23.49
N PRO A 163 -3.09 -19.10 24.42
CA PRO A 163 -2.80 -18.91 25.85
C PRO A 163 -2.03 -20.09 26.44
N ALA A 164 -1.28 -19.82 27.52
CA ALA A 164 -0.60 -20.86 28.27
C ALA A 164 -1.60 -21.87 28.84
N LYS A 165 -1.34 -23.17 28.67
CA LYS A 165 -2.26 -24.23 29.12
C LYS A 165 -1.52 -25.52 29.45
N ASP A 166 -1.86 -26.14 30.57
CA ASP A 166 -1.35 -27.45 31.01
C ASP A 166 0.20 -27.51 31.05
N GLY A 167 0.83 -26.44 31.53
CA GLY A 167 2.29 -26.32 31.61
C GLY A 167 2.99 -25.96 30.29
N ARG A 168 2.24 -25.84 29.19
CA ARG A 168 2.78 -25.28 27.94
C ARG A 168 2.79 -23.75 28.00
N PRO A 169 3.90 -23.09 27.59
CA PRO A 169 3.96 -21.64 27.49
C PRO A 169 2.93 -21.11 26.50
N ALA A 170 2.54 -19.85 26.67
CA ALA A 170 1.75 -19.14 25.66
C ALA A 170 2.58 -18.96 24.38
N SER A 171 1.91 -18.85 23.23
CA SER A 171 2.57 -18.57 21.96
C SER A 171 1.78 -17.62 21.08
N SER A 172 2.48 -16.78 20.33
CA SER A 172 1.93 -15.89 19.32
C SER A 172 2.40 -16.29 17.93
N GLU A 173 1.53 -16.16 16.94
CA GLU A 173 1.91 -16.18 15.54
C GLU A 173 1.99 -14.74 15.03
N VAL A 174 3.13 -14.36 14.47
CA VAL A 174 3.40 -13.02 13.94
C VAL A 174 3.80 -13.14 12.49
N VAL A 175 2.99 -12.58 11.60
CA VAL A 175 3.35 -12.44 10.18
C VAL A 175 4.12 -11.14 10.01
N PHE A 176 5.23 -11.19 9.31
CA PHE A 176 6.04 -10.00 9.09
C PHE A 176 6.60 -9.94 7.67
N GLU A 177 6.90 -8.72 7.26
CA GLU A 177 7.58 -8.40 6.02
C GLU A 177 8.56 -7.25 6.29
N ALA A 178 9.78 -7.35 5.80
CA ALA A 178 10.80 -6.32 5.99
C ALA A 178 11.66 -6.15 4.75
N HIS A 179 11.79 -4.89 4.31
CA HIS A 179 12.45 -4.51 3.07
C HIS A 179 13.79 -3.85 3.36
N TRP A 180 14.88 -4.49 2.95
CA TRP A 180 16.21 -3.90 2.92
C TRP A 180 16.59 -3.47 1.51
N ILE A 181 17.09 -2.25 1.39
CA ILE A 181 17.56 -1.68 0.13
C ILE A 181 19.02 -1.29 0.28
N GLN A 182 19.87 -1.75 -0.63
CA GLN A 182 21.22 -1.23 -0.80
C GLN A 182 21.21 -0.18 -1.93
N PRO A 183 21.25 1.13 -1.63
CA PRO A 183 21.00 2.20 -2.60
C PRO A 183 22.25 2.54 -3.42
N ARG A 184 22.96 1.52 -3.90
CA ARG A 184 24.10 1.65 -4.83
C ARG A 184 23.68 1.02 -6.15
N ALA A 185 24.09 1.54 -7.30
CA ALA A 185 23.73 0.92 -8.59
C ALA A 185 24.61 -0.33 -8.88
N PRO A 186 24.02 -1.45 -9.38
CA PRO A 186 22.57 -1.72 -9.45
C PRO A 186 21.96 -1.81 -8.05
N ILE A 187 20.73 -1.34 -7.83
CA ILE A 187 20.09 -1.32 -6.50
C ILE A 187 19.77 -2.76 -6.12
N HIS A 188 20.18 -3.18 -4.92
CA HIS A 188 19.83 -4.50 -4.40
C HIS A 188 18.66 -4.34 -3.44
N MET A 189 17.57 -5.04 -3.75
CA MET A 189 16.38 -5.15 -2.93
C MET A 189 16.35 -6.54 -2.31
N LEU A 190 16.08 -6.59 -1.02
CA LEU A 190 15.91 -7.80 -0.26
C LEU A 190 14.64 -7.65 0.57
N VAL A 191 13.66 -8.50 0.33
CA VAL A 191 12.52 -8.69 1.20
C VAL A 191 12.74 -9.94 2.01
N VAL A 192 12.55 -9.83 3.33
CA VAL A 192 12.46 -10.98 4.23
C VAL A 192 11.04 -10.99 4.75
N GLU A 193 10.30 -12.04 4.42
CA GLU A 193 8.89 -12.18 4.75
C GLU A 193 8.60 -13.56 5.32
N GLY A 194 7.59 -13.66 6.17
CA GLY A 194 7.11 -14.94 6.65
C GLY A 194 6.39 -14.89 7.99
N THR A 195 6.31 -16.04 8.62
CA THR A 195 5.57 -16.27 9.87
C THR A 195 6.53 -16.68 10.98
N LEU A 196 6.45 -15.97 12.10
CA LEU A 196 7.18 -16.26 13.32
C LEU A 196 6.24 -16.83 14.36
N ARG A 197 6.61 -17.95 14.98
CA ARG A 197 6.01 -18.41 16.24
C ARG A 197 6.86 -17.92 17.40
N ILE A 198 6.30 -17.02 18.19
CA ILE A 198 6.93 -16.50 19.41
C ILE A 198 6.42 -17.32 20.57
N VAL A 199 7.34 -17.95 21.31
CA VAL A 199 7.04 -18.63 22.57
C VAL A 199 7.38 -17.69 23.71
N TRP A 200 6.43 -17.49 24.62
CA TRP A 200 6.55 -16.56 25.73
C TRP A 200 7.02 -17.27 26.99
N LYS A 201 7.72 -16.56 27.88
CA LYS A 201 8.07 -17.13 29.19
C LYS A 201 6.80 -17.37 30.01
N SER A 202 6.69 -18.55 30.62
CA SER A 202 5.55 -18.94 31.47
C SER A 202 5.52 -18.25 32.84
N GLU A 203 6.55 -17.49 33.20
CA GLU A 203 6.57 -16.75 34.46
C GLU A 203 5.59 -15.56 34.39
N PRO A 204 4.68 -15.41 35.37
CA PRO A 204 3.79 -14.27 35.39
C PRO A 204 4.62 -12.98 35.44
N PRO A 205 4.25 -11.94 34.67
CA PRO A 205 4.99 -10.68 34.65
C PRO A 205 5.14 -10.11 36.06
N LYS A 206 6.32 -9.57 36.39
CA LYS A 206 6.67 -9.07 37.74
C LYS A 206 5.72 -7.98 38.26
N SER A 207 4.88 -7.42 37.40
CA SER A 207 3.76 -6.54 37.72
C SER A 207 2.68 -6.64 36.64
N SER A 208 1.47 -6.15 36.91
CA SER A 208 0.39 -6.05 35.91
C SER A 208 0.74 -5.17 34.69
N VAL A 209 1.74 -4.30 34.82
CA VAL A 209 2.21 -3.38 33.77
C VAL A 209 3.42 -3.94 33.01
N ALA A 210 4.10 -4.95 33.55
CA ALA A 210 5.24 -5.56 32.87
C ALA A 210 4.76 -6.27 31.59
N LYS A 211 5.48 -6.02 30.49
CA LYS A 211 5.26 -6.68 29.21
C LYS A 211 5.73 -8.15 29.29
N PRO A 212 5.06 -9.07 28.58
CA PRO A 212 5.52 -10.45 28.45
C PRO A 212 6.94 -10.51 27.88
N GLU A 213 7.74 -11.46 28.37
CA GLU A 213 9.11 -11.69 27.89
C GLU A 213 9.15 -12.84 26.90
N ILE A 214 9.91 -12.66 25.81
CA ILE A 214 10.09 -13.70 24.78
C ILE A 214 11.06 -14.75 25.29
N LEU A 215 10.64 -16.02 25.23
CA LEU A 215 11.50 -17.17 25.45
C LEU A 215 12.27 -17.48 24.15
N SER A 216 11.56 -17.85 23.10
CA SER A 216 12.14 -18.19 21.80
C SER A 216 11.27 -17.69 20.66
N ILE A 217 11.89 -17.50 19.50
CA ILE A 217 11.21 -17.17 18.24
C ILE A 217 11.56 -18.28 17.25
N HIS A 218 10.56 -18.87 16.61
CA HIS A 218 10.72 -19.92 15.60
C HIS A 218 10.24 -19.39 14.24
N THR A 219 11.02 -19.59 13.19
CA THR A 219 10.60 -19.25 11.83
C THR A 219 9.78 -20.41 11.24
N GLU A 220 8.45 -20.26 11.19
CA GLU A 220 7.54 -21.27 10.65
C GLU A 220 7.58 -21.32 9.13
N SER A 221 7.53 -20.14 8.54
CA SER A 221 7.74 -19.92 7.12
C SER A 221 8.63 -18.70 6.99
N LEU A 222 9.64 -18.77 6.13
CA LEU A 222 10.45 -17.61 5.82
C LEU A 222 10.91 -17.68 4.37
N ALA A 223 10.75 -16.57 3.67
CA ALA A 223 11.24 -16.38 2.31
C ALA A 223 12.14 -15.15 2.24
N LEU A 224 13.20 -15.29 1.45
CA LEU A 224 14.06 -14.20 1.04
C LEU A 224 13.77 -13.95 -0.44
N VAL A 225 13.28 -12.75 -0.75
CA VAL A 225 13.02 -12.30 -2.13
C VAL A 225 14.06 -11.24 -2.48
N GLU A 226 14.91 -11.55 -3.45
CA GLU A 226 16.03 -10.72 -3.87
C GLU A 226 15.82 -10.23 -5.30
N ARG A 227 16.15 -8.96 -5.56
CA ARG A 227 16.22 -8.41 -6.91
C ARG A 227 17.34 -7.38 -7.01
N GLU A 228 18.15 -7.48 -8.05
CA GLU A 228 19.13 -6.45 -8.40
C GLU A 228 18.62 -5.69 -9.64
N GLY A 229 18.57 -4.37 -9.59
CA GLY A 229 18.12 -3.59 -10.74
C GLY A 229 17.79 -2.14 -10.42
N GLN A 230 16.89 -1.56 -11.20
CA GLN A 230 16.30 -0.26 -10.91
C GLN A 230 15.04 -0.44 -10.05
N LEU A 231 14.70 0.58 -9.25
CA LEU A 231 13.42 0.61 -8.55
C LEU A 231 12.28 0.46 -9.56
N GLY A 232 11.25 -0.33 -9.22
CA GLY A 232 10.08 -0.49 -10.09
C GLY A 232 9.36 0.83 -10.35
N PHE A 233 9.39 1.74 -9.36
CA PHE A 233 8.91 3.10 -9.49
C PHE A 233 10.00 4.06 -9.01
N ALA A 234 10.29 5.08 -9.82
CA ALA A 234 11.19 6.16 -9.45
C ALA A 234 10.41 7.48 -9.44
N ARG A 235 10.62 8.29 -8.41
CA ARG A 235 10.08 9.66 -8.40
C ARG A 235 10.84 10.49 -9.42
N VAL A 236 10.20 10.75 -10.55
CA VAL A 236 10.73 11.57 -11.64
C VAL A 236 10.35 13.05 -11.54
N PHE A 237 9.28 13.35 -10.81
CA PHE A 237 8.77 14.70 -10.63
C PHE A 237 8.09 14.87 -9.26
N HIS A 238 8.22 16.06 -8.68
CA HIS A 238 7.43 16.52 -7.54
C HIS A 238 7.14 18.01 -7.77
N GLY A 239 5.86 18.35 -7.83
CA GLY A 239 5.42 19.73 -7.96
C GLY A 239 4.06 19.92 -7.33
N LYS A 240 3.67 21.18 -7.15
CA LYS A 240 2.32 21.57 -6.77
C LYS A 240 1.68 22.28 -7.97
N PRO A 241 0.39 22.08 -8.24
CA PRO A 241 -0.28 22.87 -9.25
C PRO A 241 -0.27 24.35 -8.89
N PRO A 242 -0.32 25.24 -9.91
CA PRO A 242 -0.31 26.68 -9.70
C PRO A 242 -1.59 27.19 -9.01
N GLN A 243 -2.66 26.41 -9.06
CA GLN A 243 -3.94 26.71 -8.41
C GLN A 243 -4.29 25.62 -7.42
N GLN A 244 -4.84 26.03 -6.28
CA GLN A 244 -5.43 25.13 -5.29
C GLN A 244 -6.94 25.15 -5.45
N SER A 245 -7.55 23.97 -5.40
CA SER A 245 -9.00 23.86 -5.29
C SER A 245 -9.40 23.98 -3.83
N THR A 246 -10.53 24.64 -3.56
CA THR A 246 -11.11 24.74 -2.20
C THR A 246 -12.09 23.60 -1.90
N GLY A 247 -12.27 22.66 -2.84
CA GLY A 247 -13.19 21.53 -2.72
C GLY A 247 -12.58 20.29 -2.06
N GLU A 248 -13.44 19.32 -1.73
CA GLU A 248 -13.08 18.01 -1.12
C GLU A 248 -12.04 17.21 -1.94
N PHE A 249 -11.91 17.50 -3.24
CA PHE A 249 -11.04 16.78 -4.16
C PHE A 249 -10.10 17.77 -4.85
N GLU A 250 -8.96 18.04 -4.22
CA GLU A 250 -8.11 19.17 -4.63
C GLU A 250 -7.55 19.02 -6.05
N TYR A 251 -7.25 17.78 -6.47
CA TYR A 251 -6.55 17.50 -7.74
C TYR A 251 -7.30 16.54 -8.67
N ALA A 252 -8.51 16.11 -8.33
CA ALA A 252 -9.24 15.10 -9.11
C ALA A 252 -10.13 15.72 -10.20
N PRO A 253 -10.35 15.03 -11.33
CA PRO A 253 -9.59 13.87 -11.79
C PRO A 253 -8.15 14.25 -12.16
N VAL A 254 -7.21 13.33 -11.92
CA VAL A 254 -5.86 13.37 -12.50
C VAL A 254 -5.89 12.48 -13.72
N ILE A 255 -5.63 13.05 -14.90
CA ILE A 255 -5.60 12.32 -16.16
C ILE A 255 -4.19 12.46 -16.74
N VAL A 256 -3.60 11.36 -17.18
CA VAL A 256 -2.27 11.33 -17.80
C VAL A 256 -2.44 10.81 -19.22
N ASN A 257 -2.18 11.66 -20.21
CA ASN A 257 -2.39 11.36 -21.62
C ASN A 257 -1.43 12.20 -22.48
N ASP A 258 -0.99 11.68 -23.62
CA ASP A 258 -0.23 12.41 -24.63
C ASP A 258 -1.23 13.25 -25.45
N LEU A 259 -1.33 14.55 -25.14
CA LEU A 259 -2.40 15.38 -25.71
C LEU A 259 -2.06 15.88 -27.10
N ASP A 260 -0.78 16.14 -27.39
CA ASP A 260 -0.35 16.72 -28.66
C ASP A 260 0.37 15.72 -29.60
N GLY A 261 0.50 14.46 -29.16
CA GLY A 261 1.02 13.36 -29.97
C GLY A 261 2.55 13.36 -30.09
N ASP A 262 3.26 14.05 -29.18
CA ASP A 262 4.72 14.14 -29.20
C ASP A 262 5.41 12.95 -28.49
N GLY A 263 4.64 12.02 -27.94
CA GLY A 263 5.11 10.85 -27.19
C GLY A 263 5.43 11.14 -25.72
N LEU A 264 5.15 12.35 -25.23
CA LEU A 264 5.34 12.75 -23.85
C LEU A 264 3.97 12.94 -23.18
N PRO A 265 3.67 12.22 -22.09
CA PRO A 265 2.37 12.38 -21.45
C PRO A 265 2.30 13.69 -20.65
N GLU A 266 1.22 14.43 -20.87
CA GLU A 266 0.75 15.55 -20.03
C GLU A 266 0.07 15.06 -18.76
N ILE A 267 -0.01 15.93 -17.76
CA ILE A 267 -0.85 15.72 -16.57
C ILE A 267 -1.97 16.76 -16.54
N VAL A 268 -3.21 16.31 -16.60
CA VAL A 268 -4.41 17.13 -16.46
C VAL A 268 -4.96 17.02 -15.05
N LEU A 269 -5.26 18.16 -14.44
CA LEU A 269 -5.85 18.30 -13.11
C LEU A 269 -7.18 19.04 -13.25
N GLY A 270 -8.27 18.28 -13.30
CA GLY A 270 -9.59 18.80 -13.67
C GLY A 270 -10.16 19.79 -12.64
N ALA A 271 -10.00 19.52 -11.34
CA ALA A 271 -10.48 20.39 -10.26
C ALA A 271 -9.84 21.78 -10.26
N THR A 272 -8.59 21.88 -10.69
CA THR A 272 -7.82 23.14 -10.73
C THR A 272 -7.74 23.73 -12.13
N ASN A 273 -8.49 23.17 -13.09
CA ASN A 273 -8.49 23.60 -14.49
C ASN A 273 -7.04 23.77 -15.03
N THR A 274 -6.17 22.82 -14.71
CA THR A 274 -4.73 22.90 -14.99
C THR A 274 -4.30 21.74 -15.89
N VAL A 275 -3.44 22.04 -16.85
CA VAL A 275 -2.66 21.06 -17.61
C VAL A 275 -1.18 21.32 -17.36
N MET A 276 -0.41 20.26 -17.17
CA MET A 276 1.03 20.28 -16.98
C MET A 276 1.67 19.66 -18.22
N TRP A 277 2.23 20.52 -19.07
CA TRP A 277 2.88 20.15 -20.34
C TRP A 277 4.26 19.56 -20.10
N ASN A 278 4.50 18.36 -20.60
CA ASN A 278 5.78 17.68 -20.41
C ASN A 278 6.78 18.16 -21.47
N ARG A 279 7.75 18.99 -21.09
CA ARG A 279 8.81 19.49 -21.97
C ARG A 279 10.00 18.53 -22.09
N GLY A 280 9.75 17.24 -21.89
CA GLY A 280 10.73 16.17 -21.91
C GLY A 280 11.50 16.04 -20.60
N GLY A 281 11.92 14.80 -20.31
CA GLY A 281 12.65 14.47 -19.08
C GLY A 281 11.86 14.77 -17.80
N PHE A 282 10.53 14.68 -17.86
CA PHE A 282 9.61 14.97 -16.75
C PHE A 282 9.71 16.40 -16.20
N ARG A 283 10.06 17.36 -17.06
CA ARG A 283 9.99 18.79 -16.74
C ARG A 283 8.66 19.35 -17.19
N PHE A 284 7.85 19.79 -16.24
CA PHE A 284 6.49 20.22 -16.50
C PHE A 284 6.33 21.73 -16.50
N GLU A 285 5.58 22.25 -17.47
CA GLU A 285 5.09 23.63 -17.52
C GLU A 285 3.59 23.67 -17.34
N SER A 286 3.12 24.37 -16.30
CA SER A 286 1.69 24.47 -16.03
C SER A 286 1.03 25.55 -16.88
N GLN A 287 -0.11 25.20 -17.47
CA GLN A 287 -1.01 26.10 -18.17
C GLN A 287 -2.45 25.82 -17.74
N ARG A 288 -3.35 26.70 -18.15
CA ARG A 288 -4.77 26.49 -17.95
C ARG A 288 -5.30 25.46 -18.95
N LEU A 289 -6.13 24.51 -18.48
CA LEU A 289 -6.70 23.45 -19.31
C LEU A 289 -7.79 24.00 -20.24
N LEU A 290 -8.82 24.64 -19.66
CA LEU A 290 -9.97 25.19 -20.36
C LEU A 290 -9.99 26.72 -20.28
N ALA A 291 -10.21 27.38 -21.42
CA ALA A 291 -10.27 28.84 -21.50
C ALA A 291 -11.47 29.44 -20.75
N ASN A 292 -12.60 28.74 -20.72
CA ASN A 292 -13.74 29.03 -19.85
C ASN A 292 -13.40 28.57 -18.41
N GLN A 293 -13.89 29.25 -17.36
CA GLN A 293 -13.52 28.93 -15.96
C GLN A 293 -14.20 27.64 -15.45
N VAL A 294 -14.45 26.69 -16.34
CA VAL A 294 -15.03 25.40 -16.03
C VAL A 294 -13.97 24.57 -15.33
N THR A 295 -14.36 24.01 -14.19
CA THR A 295 -13.60 22.99 -13.47
C THR A 295 -14.37 21.67 -13.55
N LEU A 296 -13.63 20.57 -13.46
CA LEU A 296 -14.21 19.24 -13.34
C LEU A 296 -14.23 18.81 -11.88
N ARG A 297 -15.08 17.85 -11.54
CA ARG A 297 -15.20 17.27 -10.22
C ARG A 297 -15.09 15.76 -10.32
N ASN A 298 -14.00 15.21 -9.77
CA ASN A 298 -13.75 13.80 -9.50
C ASN A 298 -13.66 12.84 -10.68
N SER A 299 -14.37 13.15 -11.76
CA SER A 299 -14.62 12.22 -12.85
C SER A 299 -14.45 12.94 -14.18
N GLY A 300 -13.67 12.31 -15.05
CA GLY A 300 -13.42 12.73 -16.41
C GLY A 300 -12.45 11.79 -17.08
N THR A 301 -12.44 11.81 -18.40
CA THR A 301 -11.58 11.00 -19.26
C THR A 301 -11.20 11.82 -20.50
N ILE A 302 -10.19 11.35 -21.22
CA ILE A 302 -9.73 11.96 -22.48
C ILE A 302 -9.64 10.87 -23.52
N ALA A 303 -10.39 11.01 -24.61
CA ALA A 303 -10.42 10.08 -25.74
C ALA A 303 -11.06 10.76 -26.96
N ASP A 304 -10.91 10.17 -28.14
CA ASP A 304 -11.57 10.63 -29.37
C ASP A 304 -13.05 10.19 -29.37
N PHE A 305 -13.95 11.10 -29.01
CA PHE A 305 -15.38 10.79 -28.88
C PHE A 305 -16.19 11.16 -30.13
N ASP A 306 -15.63 11.97 -31.02
CA ASP A 306 -16.30 12.41 -32.25
C ASP A 306 -15.66 11.85 -33.55
N GLY A 307 -14.67 10.97 -33.41
CA GLY A 307 -14.08 10.17 -34.48
C GLY A 307 -13.16 10.96 -35.40
N ASP A 308 -12.68 12.14 -34.97
CA ASP A 308 -11.85 13.03 -35.79
C ASP A 308 -10.33 12.73 -35.68
N GLY A 309 -9.96 11.77 -34.84
CA GLY A 309 -8.59 11.35 -34.57
C GLY A 309 -7.85 12.25 -33.58
N LEU A 310 -8.53 13.20 -32.94
CA LEU A 310 -8.00 14.06 -31.88
C LEU A 310 -8.67 13.71 -30.56
N VAL A 311 -7.93 13.91 -29.47
CA VAL A 311 -8.47 13.59 -28.14
C VAL A 311 -9.38 14.70 -27.63
N ASP A 312 -10.54 14.33 -27.13
CA ASP A 312 -11.52 15.23 -26.50
C ASP A 312 -11.49 15.10 -24.99
N LEU A 313 -11.89 16.16 -24.28
CA LEU A 313 -12.06 16.14 -22.84
C LEU A 313 -13.53 15.93 -22.48
N LEU A 314 -13.81 14.81 -21.82
CA LEU A 314 -15.10 14.54 -21.20
C LEU A 314 -14.98 14.61 -19.68
N GLY A 315 -15.91 15.30 -19.02
CA GLY A 315 -15.89 15.37 -17.57
C GLY A 315 -17.20 15.82 -16.96
N VAL A 316 -17.26 15.79 -15.63
CA VAL A 316 -18.43 16.21 -14.86
C VAL A 316 -18.09 17.46 -14.07
N LYS A 317 -18.93 18.49 -14.15
CA LYS A 317 -18.77 19.73 -13.38
C LYS A 317 -19.20 19.55 -11.91
N PRO A 318 -18.83 20.49 -11.02
CA PRO A 318 -19.32 20.49 -9.63
C PRO A 318 -20.85 20.49 -9.47
N ASP A 319 -21.58 21.02 -10.44
CA ASP A 319 -23.06 21.03 -10.47
C ASP A 319 -23.67 19.70 -10.96
N GLY A 320 -22.85 18.72 -11.31
CA GLY A 320 -23.27 17.40 -11.76
C GLY A 320 -23.50 17.25 -13.25
N ALA A 321 -23.48 18.34 -14.01
CA ALA A 321 -23.66 18.29 -15.46
C ALA A 321 -22.36 17.84 -16.16
N ALA A 322 -22.51 16.98 -17.16
CA ALA A 322 -21.40 16.58 -18.02
C ALA A 322 -21.03 17.69 -19.01
N VAL A 323 -19.76 17.70 -19.39
CA VAL A 323 -19.18 18.60 -20.39
C VAL A 323 -18.27 17.81 -21.30
N LEU A 324 -18.42 18.01 -22.61
CA LEU A 324 -17.52 17.51 -23.64
C LEU A 324 -16.90 18.72 -24.35
N VAL A 325 -15.57 18.72 -24.49
CA VAL A 325 -14.81 19.76 -25.18
C VAL A 325 -13.87 19.11 -26.17
N SER A 326 -14.05 19.42 -27.46
CA SER A 326 -13.20 18.82 -28.48
C SER A 326 -11.75 19.31 -28.41
N GLY A 327 -10.83 18.42 -28.74
CA GLY A 327 -9.41 18.73 -28.87
C GLY A 327 -9.08 19.56 -30.12
N ASP A 328 -7.85 20.06 -30.18
CA ASP A 328 -7.24 20.52 -31.42
C ASP A 328 -5.94 19.75 -31.68
N LYS A 329 -5.36 19.91 -32.87
CA LYS A 329 -4.09 19.24 -33.27
C LYS A 329 -2.89 19.58 -32.39
N THR A 330 -3.04 20.50 -31.44
CA THR A 330 -2.01 20.88 -30.46
C THR A 330 -2.34 20.38 -29.05
N GLY A 331 -3.31 19.47 -28.93
CA GLY A 331 -3.78 18.91 -27.67
C GLY A 331 -4.54 19.90 -26.79
N ARG A 332 -5.10 20.97 -27.37
CA ARG A 332 -5.73 22.06 -26.59
C ARG A 332 -7.24 22.08 -26.75
N PHE A 333 -7.92 22.16 -25.61
CA PHE A 333 -9.36 22.25 -25.49
C PHE A 333 -9.85 23.72 -25.52
N ARG A 334 -9.84 24.33 -26.72
CA ARG A 334 -10.19 25.76 -26.92
C ARG A 334 -11.65 26.01 -27.27
N GLY A 335 -12.38 24.97 -27.66
CA GLY A 335 -13.79 25.06 -28.06
C GLY A 335 -14.74 25.43 -26.93
N GLU A 336 -15.98 25.73 -27.29
CA GLU A 336 -17.08 25.74 -26.31
C GLU A 336 -17.33 24.31 -25.82
N HIS A 337 -17.72 24.19 -24.56
CA HIS A 337 -18.17 22.90 -24.04
C HIS A 337 -19.63 22.68 -24.46
N ARG A 338 -19.96 21.46 -24.83
CA ARG A 338 -21.35 21.01 -24.99
C ARG A 338 -21.73 20.03 -23.90
N ARG A 339 -23.04 19.80 -23.74
CA ARG A 339 -23.56 18.73 -22.89
C ARG A 339 -23.70 17.46 -23.74
N PRO A 340 -22.95 16.39 -23.45
CA PRO A 340 -23.03 15.14 -24.19
C PRO A 340 -24.30 14.32 -23.87
N TRP A 341 -24.92 14.59 -22.71
CA TRP A 341 -26.18 14.01 -22.25
C TRP A 341 -26.87 14.92 -21.22
N ASP A 342 -28.16 14.67 -20.94
CA ASP A 342 -28.98 15.48 -20.02
C ASP A 342 -28.98 15.01 -18.55
N VAL A 343 -28.44 13.82 -18.28
CA VAL A 343 -28.36 13.27 -16.91
C VAL A 343 -27.50 14.17 -16.02
N LEU A 344 -28.10 14.65 -14.93
CA LEU A 344 -27.39 15.34 -13.85
C LEU A 344 -26.96 14.35 -12.78
N THR A 345 -25.65 14.19 -12.63
CA THR A 345 -25.09 13.34 -11.57
C THR A 345 -25.09 14.06 -10.23
N ARG A 346 -25.23 13.32 -9.14
CA ARG A 346 -25.08 13.88 -7.78
C ARG A 346 -23.65 13.77 -7.29
N ARG A 347 -22.97 12.67 -7.60
CA ARG A 347 -21.64 12.38 -7.10
C ARG A 347 -20.92 11.40 -8.01
N ALA A 348 -20.66 11.83 -9.24
CA ALA A 348 -19.75 11.14 -10.15
C ALA A 348 -18.42 10.83 -9.44
N SER A 349 -17.96 9.59 -9.57
CA SER A 349 -16.80 9.08 -8.83
C SER A 349 -15.72 8.55 -9.76
N ALA A 350 -16.10 7.88 -10.84
CA ALA A 350 -15.17 7.42 -11.87
C ALA A 350 -15.88 7.32 -13.23
N MET A 351 -15.09 7.44 -14.29
CA MET A 351 -15.51 7.37 -15.68
C MET A 351 -14.46 6.59 -16.47
N THR A 352 -14.90 5.63 -17.28
CA THR A 352 -14.07 4.89 -18.23
C THR A 352 -14.79 4.84 -19.56
N CYS A 353 -14.06 4.58 -20.64
CA CYS A 353 -14.60 4.52 -21.98
C CYS A 353 -14.01 3.35 -22.76
N GLY A 354 -14.76 2.88 -23.74
CA GLY A 354 -14.46 1.73 -24.60
C GLY A 354 -15.64 1.48 -25.52
N ASP A 355 -15.39 0.88 -26.67
CA ASP A 355 -16.44 0.42 -27.58
C ASP A 355 -17.09 -0.83 -26.97
N VAL A 356 -18.34 -0.75 -26.52
CA VAL A 356 -18.99 -1.88 -25.81
C VAL A 356 -20.07 -2.57 -26.63
N ASP A 357 -20.45 -2.01 -27.78
CA ASP A 357 -21.41 -2.61 -28.71
C ASP A 357 -20.82 -2.92 -30.10
N SER A 358 -19.51 -2.75 -30.25
CA SER A 358 -18.69 -3.07 -31.41
C SER A 358 -19.08 -2.27 -32.66
N ASP A 359 -19.52 -1.02 -32.48
CA ASP A 359 -19.88 -0.12 -33.58
C ASP A 359 -18.72 0.78 -34.04
N GLY A 360 -17.62 0.78 -33.29
CA GLY A 360 -16.40 1.52 -33.58
C GLY A 360 -16.33 2.88 -32.89
N ASP A 361 -17.32 3.26 -32.08
CA ASP A 361 -17.29 4.46 -31.27
C ASP A 361 -17.12 4.19 -29.76
N LEU A 362 -16.44 5.13 -29.09
CA LEU A 362 -16.15 4.98 -27.68
C LEU A 362 -17.36 5.35 -26.82
N ASP A 363 -17.93 4.35 -26.16
CA ASP A 363 -18.97 4.50 -25.15
C ASP A 363 -18.38 4.87 -23.80
N VAL A 364 -19.25 5.30 -22.87
CA VAL A 364 -18.83 5.78 -21.56
C VAL A 364 -19.58 5.08 -20.44
N TRP A 365 -18.85 4.46 -19.52
CA TRP A 365 -19.39 4.03 -18.24
C TRP A 365 -19.10 5.06 -17.16
N LEU A 366 -20.16 5.74 -16.70
CA LEU A 366 -20.11 6.72 -15.62
C LEU A 366 -20.66 6.13 -14.34
N SER A 367 -19.83 6.10 -13.31
CA SER A 367 -20.22 5.61 -12.00
C SER A 367 -20.40 6.73 -10.99
N GLN A 368 -21.23 6.47 -9.99
CA GLN A 368 -21.46 7.39 -8.89
C GLN A 368 -21.22 6.71 -7.54
N TYR A 369 -20.83 7.52 -6.57
CA TYR A 369 -20.62 7.06 -5.20
C TYR A 369 -21.61 7.69 -4.23
N GLN A 370 -21.96 6.94 -3.18
CA GLN A 370 -22.72 7.47 -2.04
C GLN A 370 -21.93 7.17 -0.77
N PRO A 371 -21.43 8.18 -0.02
CA PRO A 371 -20.67 7.89 1.19
C PRO A 371 -21.56 7.26 2.26
N PRO A 372 -20.99 6.35 3.07
CA PRO A 372 -21.68 5.85 4.25
C PRO A 372 -21.95 7.01 5.22
N TYR A 373 -22.94 6.83 6.09
CA TYR A 373 -23.33 7.75 7.16
C TYR A 373 -23.92 9.10 6.71
N VAL A 374 -23.92 9.42 5.42
CA VAL A 374 -24.68 10.56 4.90
C VAL A 374 -26.16 10.28 5.12
N GLN A 375 -26.85 11.17 5.84
CA GLN A 375 -28.25 11.01 6.25
C GLN A 375 -28.53 9.75 7.09
N GLY A 376 -27.51 9.19 7.75
CA GLY A 376 -27.66 8.01 8.63
C GLY A 376 -27.72 6.66 7.89
N GLN A 377 -27.48 6.64 6.57
CA GLN A 377 -27.54 5.40 5.78
C GLN A 377 -26.19 4.65 5.78
N MET A 378 -26.22 3.40 6.23
CA MET A 378 -25.12 2.44 6.05
C MET A 378 -25.31 1.62 4.76
N PRO A 379 -24.24 1.28 4.03
CA PRO A 379 -24.33 0.33 2.93
C PRO A 379 -24.94 -0.99 3.43
N THR A 380 -26.06 -1.39 2.84
CA THR A 380 -26.85 -2.54 3.33
C THR A 380 -27.13 -3.56 2.21
N PRO A 381 -26.68 -4.82 2.35
CA PRO A 381 -25.63 -5.26 3.29
C PRO A 381 -24.27 -4.65 2.90
N PHE A 382 -23.33 -4.51 3.85
CA PHE A 382 -22.08 -3.78 3.60
C PHE A 382 -21.22 -4.39 2.48
N TYR A 383 -21.33 -5.71 2.26
CA TYR A 383 -20.57 -6.45 1.26
C TYR A 383 -21.27 -6.56 -0.11
N ASP A 384 -22.56 -6.20 -0.21
CA ASP A 384 -23.35 -6.32 -1.44
C ASP A 384 -24.33 -5.15 -1.64
N ALA A 385 -23.95 -3.97 -1.16
CA ALA A 385 -24.83 -2.80 -1.19
C ALA A 385 -25.17 -2.36 -2.62
N ASN A 386 -26.46 -2.11 -2.86
CA ASN A 386 -27.02 -1.62 -4.12
C ASN A 386 -27.99 -0.45 -3.85
N ASP A 387 -27.58 0.45 -2.97
CA ASP A 387 -28.38 1.52 -2.38
C ASP A 387 -27.74 2.91 -2.57
N GLY A 388 -26.83 3.03 -3.54
CA GLY A 388 -26.13 4.24 -3.93
C GLY A 388 -26.79 5.03 -5.06
N GLN A 389 -26.04 5.99 -5.59
CA GLN A 389 -26.46 6.77 -6.76
C GLN A 389 -26.32 5.93 -8.04
N PRO A 390 -27.22 6.10 -9.04
CA PRO A 390 -27.21 5.26 -10.24
C PRO A 390 -25.96 5.49 -11.10
N SER A 391 -25.35 4.42 -11.57
CA SER A 391 -24.38 4.43 -12.66
C SER A 391 -25.11 4.39 -14.00
N TYR A 392 -24.41 4.81 -15.05
CA TYR A 392 -24.94 4.96 -16.41
C TYR A 392 -23.93 4.41 -17.42
N LEU A 393 -24.41 3.56 -18.33
CA LEU A 393 -23.76 3.28 -19.60
C LEU A 393 -24.32 4.24 -20.63
N PHE A 394 -23.46 5.06 -21.20
CA PHE A 394 -23.79 6.03 -22.23
C PHE A 394 -23.25 5.53 -23.56
N ILE A 395 -24.16 5.23 -24.48
CA ILE A 395 -23.84 4.77 -25.84
C ILE A 395 -23.65 5.97 -26.74
N ASN A 396 -22.52 6.04 -27.44
CA ASN A 396 -22.15 7.14 -28.33
C ASN A 396 -22.86 7.02 -29.69
N ASP A 397 -22.81 8.08 -30.51
CA ASP A 397 -23.32 8.10 -31.89
C ASP A 397 -22.22 8.38 -32.91
N GLY A 398 -20.97 8.13 -32.51
CA GLY A 398 -19.75 8.48 -33.22
C GLY A 398 -19.49 9.99 -33.35
N ARG A 399 -20.28 10.84 -32.69
CA ARG A 399 -20.15 12.31 -32.74
C ARG A 399 -20.14 12.94 -31.36
N GLY A 400 -19.94 12.16 -30.31
CA GLY A 400 -19.91 12.59 -28.92
C GLY A 400 -21.28 13.02 -28.39
N ASN A 401 -22.39 12.52 -28.96
CA ASN A 401 -23.70 12.62 -28.33
C ASN A 401 -24.08 11.24 -27.78
N PHE A 402 -24.49 11.19 -26.52
CA PHE A 402 -24.68 9.90 -25.87
C PHE A 402 -26.11 9.68 -25.38
N THR A 403 -26.53 8.43 -25.42
CA THR A 403 -27.84 7.96 -24.95
C THR A 403 -27.67 6.97 -23.78
N ASP A 404 -28.55 7.01 -22.79
CA ASP A 404 -28.53 6.02 -21.68
C ASP A 404 -28.89 4.63 -22.22
N GLY A 405 -27.89 3.75 -22.36
CA GLY A 405 -28.01 2.35 -22.75
C GLY A 405 -28.00 1.37 -21.56
N THR A 406 -28.02 1.86 -20.31
CA THR A 406 -27.85 1.03 -19.11
C THR A 406 -28.86 -0.12 -19.02
N GLU A 407 -30.12 0.15 -19.36
CA GLU A 407 -31.18 -0.86 -19.31
C GLU A 407 -31.07 -1.87 -20.45
N ALA A 408 -30.80 -1.38 -21.66
CA ALA A 408 -30.62 -2.23 -22.84
C ALA A 408 -29.44 -3.21 -22.66
N ALA A 409 -28.36 -2.76 -22.03
CA ALA A 409 -27.20 -3.58 -21.67
C ALA A 409 -27.44 -4.52 -20.46
N GLY A 410 -28.64 -4.53 -19.86
CA GLY A 410 -28.96 -5.40 -18.73
C GLY A 410 -28.31 -5.00 -17.40
N LEU A 411 -27.78 -3.78 -17.29
CA LEU A 411 -27.04 -3.31 -16.10
C LEU A 411 -27.93 -2.69 -15.03
N SER A 412 -29.23 -2.54 -15.29
CA SER A 412 -30.21 -1.94 -14.37
C SER A 412 -30.19 -2.52 -12.96
N ALA A 413 -30.08 -3.85 -12.83
CA ALA A 413 -30.15 -4.53 -11.54
C ALA A 413 -29.03 -4.12 -10.57
N LYS A 414 -27.86 -3.74 -11.09
CA LYS A 414 -26.67 -3.36 -10.30
C LYS A 414 -26.26 -1.90 -10.53
N ARG A 415 -27.11 -1.05 -11.10
CA ARG A 415 -26.72 0.35 -11.35
C ARG A 415 -26.55 1.18 -10.07
N HIS A 416 -27.12 0.76 -8.94
CA HIS A 416 -27.05 1.49 -7.67
C HIS A 416 -25.91 1.04 -6.76
N ARG A 417 -24.88 0.39 -7.31
CA ARG A 417 -23.66 0.09 -6.57
C ARG A 417 -22.93 1.38 -6.17
N ARG A 418 -22.24 1.33 -5.03
CA ARG A 418 -21.41 2.43 -4.54
C ARG A 418 -20.01 2.23 -5.12
N THR A 419 -19.71 2.91 -6.21
CA THR A 419 -18.51 2.62 -7.03
C THR A 419 -17.47 3.72 -6.93
N TYR A 420 -16.19 3.36 -6.81
CA TYR A 420 -15.05 4.31 -6.74
C TYR A 420 -14.08 4.20 -7.92
N SER A 421 -14.18 3.14 -8.71
CA SER A 421 -13.29 2.87 -9.84
C SER A 421 -14.06 2.02 -10.85
N ASN A 422 -13.73 2.20 -12.12
CA ASN A 422 -14.21 1.43 -13.22
C ASN A 422 -13.05 1.20 -14.21
N SER A 423 -13.10 0.06 -14.88
CA SER A 423 -12.24 -0.28 -16.00
C SER A 423 -13.04 -1.14 -16.96
N PHE A 424 -12.91 -0.89 -18.25
CA PHE A 424 -13.25 -1.88 -19.26
C PHE A 424 -12.03 -2.76 -19.56
N VAL A 425 -12.30 -4.02 -19.83
CA VAL A 425 -11.31 -5.02 -20.21
C VAL A 425 -12.02 -6.04 -21.08
N ASP A 426 -11.47 -6.28 -22.25
CA ASP A 426 -11.80 -7.40 -23.10
C ASP A 426 -11.08 -8.64 -22.54
N LEU A 427 -11.84 -9.57 -21.96
CA LEU A 427 -11.30 -10.76 -21.28
C LEU A 427 -11.33 -12.01 -22.17
N ASP A 428 -12.18 -12.00 -23.18
CA ASP A 428 -12.41 -13.10 -24.14
C ASP A 428 -11.87 -12.81 -25.54
N GLU A 429 -11.24 -11.65 -25.73
CA GLU A 429 -10.55 -11.23 -26.95
C GLU A 429 -11.50 -11.10 -28.15
N ASP A 430 -12.76 -10.71 -27.93
CA ASP A 430 -13.77 -10.57 -28.98
C ASP A 430 -13.86 -9.19 -29.61
N GLY A 431 -13.09 -8.22 -29.08
CA GLY A 431 -13.02 -6.85 -29.55
C GLY A 431 -13.90 -5.93 -28.74
#